data_AF-A0A426ZSV3-F1
#
_entry.id   AF-A0A426ZSV3-F1
#
_cell.length_a   1.000
_cell.length_b   1.000
_cell.length_c   1.000
_cell.angle_alpha   90.00
_cell.angle_beta   90.00
_cell.angle_gamma   90.00
#
_symmetry.space_group_name_H-M   'P 1'
#
loop_
_entity.id
_entity.type
_entity.pdbx_description
1 polymer ?
#
loop_
_entity_poly.entity_id
_entity_poly.type
_entity_poly.pdbx_seq_one_letter_code
_entity_poly.pdbx_strand_id
1 'polypeptide(L)'
;MLETTLIALQDITLEKIFVDEGRKTICEELPHVIQQGSVCLQAGLCISSMGRPVSYERAVAWKVVDNEDNAHCICFMFVNWSFV
;
A
#
# COMPACT_ATOMS: atom_id res chain seq x y z
N MET A 1 3.11 5.02 9.88
CA MET A 1 3.17 5.65 8.54
C MET A 1 1.89 6.38 8.15
N LEU A 2 0.74 6.03 8.73
CA LEU A 2 -0.49 6.83 8.68
C LEU A 2 -1.04 6.98 10.11
N GLU A 3 -0.87 8.15 10.72
CA GLU A 3 -1.80 8.61 11.73
C GLU A 3 -2.74 9.55 10.98
N THR A 4 -3.93 9.06 10.65
CA THR A 4 -4.90 9.79 9.82
C THR A 4 -6.31 9.47 10.28
N THR A 5 -7.27 10.31 9.91
CA THR A 5 -8.69 10.05 10.15
C THR A 5 -9.28 9.27 8.97
N LEU A 6 -10.42 8.60 9.17
CA LEU A 6 -11.14 7.92 8.08
C LEU A 6 -11.44 8.88 6.92
N ILE A 7 -11.77 10.14 7.23
CA ILE A 7 -12.06 11.18 6.24
C ILE A 7 -10.79 11.51 5.45
N ALA A 8 -9.69 11.82 6.14
CA ALA A 8 -8.43 12.16 5.48
C ALA A 8 -7.82 10.99 4.69
N LEU A 9 -8.14 9.74 5.05
CA LEU A 9 -7.73 8.56 4.28
C LEU A 9 -8.34 8.53 2.87
N GLN A 10 -9.57 9.04 2.68
CA GLN A 10 -10.24 9.07 1.37
C GLN A 10 -9.52 9.98 0.37
N ASP A 11 -8.80 10.98 0.86
CA ASP A 11 -8.01 11.92 0.04
C ASP A 11 -6.60 11.40 -0.29
N ILE A 12 -6.17 10.31 0.34
CA ILE A 12 -4.85 9.69 0.13
C ILE A 12 -4.99 8.59 -0.92
N THR A 13 -4.73 8.96 -2.17
CA THR A 13 -4.76 8.01 -3.27
C THR A 13 -3.47 7.16 -3.31
N LEU A 14 -3.54 5.98 -3.92
CA LEU A 14 -2.38 5.08 -4.03
C LEU A 14 -1.19 5.76 -4.73
N GLU A 15 -1.48 6.63 -5.70
CA GLU A 15 -0.51 7.44 -6.45
C GLU A 15 0.22 8.46 -5.58
N LYS A 16 -0.40 8.90 -4.47
CA LYS A 16 0.25 9.79 -3.51
C LYS A 16 1.17 9.04 -2.55
N ILE A 17 1.00 7.73 -2.40
CA ILE A 17 1.80 6.90 -1.49
C ILE A 17 3.08 6.43 -2.18
N PHE A 18 2.99 5.85 -3.36
CA PHE A 18 4.18 5.30 -4.04
C PHE A 18 4.82 6.34 -4.98
N VAL A 19 6.16 6.37 -5.02
CA VAL A 19 6.93 7.16 -5.99
C VAL A 19 6.97 6.42 -7.34
N ASP A 20 7.28 7.10 -8.45
CA ASP A 20 7.07 6.62 -9.84
C ASP A 20 7.43 5.15 -10.11
N GLU A 21 8.59 4.65 -9.67
CA GLU A 21 8.93 3.23 -9.86
C GLU A 21 8.02 2.31 -9.03
N GLY A 22 7.79 2.63 -7.76
CA GLY A 22 6.88 1.89 -6.89
C GLY A 22 5.44 1.88 -7.41
N ARG A 23 5.00 2.95 -8.10
CA ARG A 23 3.68 3.01 -8.75
C ARG A 23 3.54 2.00 -9.88
N LYS A 24 4.56 1.86 -10.72
CA LYS A 24 4.55 0.87 -11.81
C LYS A 24 4.51 -0.53 -11.23
N THR A 25 5.38 -0.83 -10.27
CA THR A 25 5.42 -2.13 -9.60
C THR A 25 4.07 -2.48 -8.99
N ILE A 26 3.44 -1.58 -8.21
CA ILE A 26 2.15 -1.92 -7.59
C ILE A 26 1.03 -2.11 -8.62
N CYS A 27 1.04 -1.34 -9.72
CA CYS A 27 0.07 -1.52 -10.80
C CYS A 27 0.20 -2.89 -11.49
N GLU A 28 1.43 -3.41 -11.63
CA GLU A 28 1.70 -4.74 -12.19
C GLU A 28 1.32 -5.87 -11.23
N GLU A 29 1.47 -5.65 -9.92
CA GLU A 29 1.15 -6.64 -8.88
C GLU A 29 -0.33 -6.64 -8.47
N LEU A 30 -1.05 -5.54 -8.67
CA LEU A 30 -2.47 -5.38 -8.32
C LEU A 30 -3.37 -6.51 -8.87
N PRO A 31 -3.27 -6.91 -10.15
CA PRO A 31 -4.01 -8.05 -10.68
C PRO A 31 -3.75 -9.35 -9.90
N HIS A 32 -2.50 -9.58 -9.50
CA HIS A 32 -2.11 -10.75 -8.69
C HIS A 32 -2.74 -10.67 -7.30
N VAL A 33 -2.74 -9.51 -6.64
CA VAL A 33 -3.44 -9.34 -5.35
C VAL A 33 -4.93 -9.63 -5.47
N ILE A 34 -5.56 -9.18 -6.57
CA ILE A 34 -7.00 -9.39 -6.79
C ILE A 34 -7.33 -10.88 -6.99
N GLN A 35 -6.52 -11.59 -7.79
CA GLN A 35 -6.76 -13.00 -8.12
C GLN A 35 -6.27 -13.98 -7.05
N GLN A 36 -5.05 -13.78 -6.53
CA GLN A 36 -4.35 -14.70 -5.63
C GLN A 36 -4.50 -14.30 -4.15
N GLY A 37 -5.01 -13.10 -3.88
CA GLY A 37 -5.35 -12.62 -2.54
C GLY A 37 -4.22 -11.87 -1.83
N SER A 38 -2.96 -12.05 -2.21
CA SER A 38 -1.84 -11.28 -1.62
C SER A 38 -0.56 -11.30 -2.46
N VAL A 39 0.34 -10.35 -2.20
CA VAL A 39 1.69 -10.27 -2.77
C VAL A 39 2.68 -9.67 -1.77
N CYS A 40 3.96 -10.02 -1.89
CA CYS A 40 5.06 -9.37 -1.20
C CYS A 40 5.88 -8.50 -2.16
N LEU A 41 5.94 -7.21 -1.88
CA LEU A 41 6.76 -6.24 -2.59
C LEU A 41 8.15 -6.16 -1.96
N GLN A 42 9.16 -5.96 -2.80
CA GLN A 42 10.54 -5.73 -2.38
C GLN A 42 10.70 -4.39 -1.65
N ALA A 43 11.90 -4.13 -1.14
CA ALA A 43 12.24 -2.86 -0.50
C ALA A 43 11.97 -1.68 -1.44
N GLY A 44 11.58 -0.54 -0.87
CA GLY A 44 11.22 0.62 -1.66
C GLY A 44 11.06 1.91 -0.86
N LEU A 45 10.61 2.94 -1.58
CA LEU A 45 10.30 4.26 -1.05
C LEU A 45 8.81 4.57 -1.24
N CYS A 46 8.25 5.29 -0.28
CA CYS A 46 6.89 5.81 -0.32
C CYS A 46 6.81 7.15 0.41
N ILE A 47 5.66 7.78 0.34
CA ILE A 47 5.33 9.03 1.00
C ILE A 47 4.31 8.72 2.10
N SER A 48 4.60 9.18 3.32
CA SER A 48 3.66 9.11 4.44
C SER A 48 2.47 10.04 4.25
N SER A 49 1.42 9.89 5.07
CA SER A 49 0.25 10.78 5.05
C SER A 49 0.57 12.26 5.26
N MET A 50 1.73 12.57 5.87
CA MET A 50 2.21 13.92 6.12
C MET A 50 3.13 14.45 5.01
N GLY A 51 3.22 13.76 3.87
CA GLY A 51 4.07 14.19 2.75
C GLY A 51 5.56 13.91 2.94
N ARG A 52 5.97 13.17 3.97
CA ARG A 52 7.39 12.86 4.24
C ARG A 52 7.82 11.56 3.57
N PRO A 53 9.01 11.52 2.95
CA PRO A 53 9.58 10.28 2.41
C PRO A 53 9.82 9.22 3.50
N VAL A 54 9.54 7.98 3.16
CA VAL A 54 9.68 6.80 4.02
C VAL A 54 10.29 5.68 3.21
N SER A 55 11.34 5.07 3.74
CA SER A 55 11.88 3.79 3.26
C SER A 55 11.22 2.62 3.97
N TYR A 56 11.14 1.48 3.30
CA TYR A 56 10.69 0.21 3.87
C TYR A 56 11.50 -0.94 3.28
N GLU A 57 11.70 -2.00 4.06
CA GLU A 57 12.46 -3.18 3.62
C GLU A 57 11.57 -4.16 2.83
N ARG A 58 10.29 -4.21 3.17
CA ARG A 58 9.28 -5.04 2.50
C ARG A 58 7.91 -4.41 2.65
N ALA A 59 7.04 -4.62 1.67
CA ALA A 59 5.62 -4.39 1.86
C ALA A 59 4.82 -5.65 1.51
N VAL A 60 3.72 -5.87 2.22
CA VAL A 60 2.75 -6.92 1.91
C VAL A 60 1.46 -6.24 1.52
N ALA A 61 0.91 -6.60 0.36
CA ALA A 61 -0.41 -6.15 -0.07
C ALA A 61 -1.37 -7.33 -0.12
N TRP A 62 -2.58 -7.17 0.40
CA TRP A 62 -3.58 -8.24 0.37
C TRP A 62 -4.99 -7.70 0.18
N LYS A 63 -5.82 -8.52 -0.45
CA LYS A 63 -7.24 -8.27 -0.63
C LYS A 63 -7.94 -8.54 0.70
N VAL A 64 -8.66 -7.55 1.23
CA VAL A 64 -9.55 -7.73 2.39
C VAL A 64 -10.91 -8.13 1.87
N VAL A 65 -11.43 -9.25 2.35
CA VAL A 65 -12.75 -9.78 2.01
C VAL A 65 -13.66 -9.84 3.23
N ASP A 66 -14.97 -9.80 3.02
CA ASP A 66 -15.97 -10.08 4.06
C ASP A 66 -16.22 -11.58 4.24
N ASN A 67 -17.22 -11.93 5.05
CA ASN A 67 -17.63 -13.30 5.30
C ASN A 67 -18.29 -13.98 4.07
N GLU A 68 -18.59 -13.22 3.01
CA GLU A 68 -19.20 -13.68 1.76
C GLU A 68 -18.18 -13.66 0.60
N ASP A 69 -16.87 -13.52 0.90
CA ASP A 69 -15.77 -13.41 -0.06
C ASP A 69 -15.81 -12.15 -0.96
N ASN A 70 -16.62 -11.14 -0.63
CA ASN A 70 -16.63 -9.88 -1.38
C ASN A 70 -15.42 -9.01 -1.01
N ALA A 71 -14.75 -8.46 -2.02
CA ALA A 71 -13.61 -7.58 -1.81
C ALA A 71 -14.03 -6.19 -1.29
N HIS A 72 -13.49 -5.77 -0.15
CA HIS A 72 -13.69 -4.43 0.40
C HIS A 72 -12.62 -3.44 -0.05
N CYS A 73 -11.36 -3.83 0.07
CA CYS A 73 -10.22 -2.99 -0.24
C CYS A 73 -8.95 -3.84 -0.40
N ILE A 74 -7.85 -3.18 -0.74
CA ILE A 74 -6.51 -3.74 -0.65
C ILE A 74 -5.79 -3.03 0.50
N CYS A 75 -5.27 -3.81 1.43
CA CYS A 75 -4.48 -3.31 2.54
C CYS A 75 -2.99 -3.50 2.27
N PHE A 76 -2.18 -2.62 2.87
CA PHE A 76 -0.73 -2.64 2.80
C PHE A 76 -0.13 -2.66 4.20
N MET A 77 0.88 -3.50 4.41
CA MET A 77 1.73 -3.48 5.60
C MET A 77 3.18 -3.26 5.17
N PHE A 78 3.80 -2.20 5.69
CA PHE A 78 5.20 -1.87 5.45
C PHE A 78 6.05 -2.36 6.63
N VAL A 79 7.10 -3.13 6.36
CA VAL A 79 7.97 -3.77 7.35
C VAL A 79 9.29 -3.01 7.44
N ASN A 80 9.78 -2.83 8.68
CA ASN A 80 11.04 -2.14 8.99
C ASN A 80 11.16 -0.79 8.28
N TRP A 81 10.09 0.01 8.34
CA TRP A 81 10.05 1.32 7.72
C TRP A 81 10.67 2.39 8.60
N SER A 82 11.26 3.41 7.97
CA SER A 82 11.79 4.60 8.65
C SER A 82 11.60 5.84 7.80
N PHE A 83 11.48 7.01 8.45
CA PHE A 83 11.61 8.28 7.73
C PHE A 83 13.03 8.42 7.17
N VAL A 84 13.13 8.96 5.95
CA VAL A 84 14.40 9.37 5.33
C VAL A 84 14.75 10.79 5.76
#